data_AF-A0A822CXP3-F1
#
_entry.id   AF-A0A822CXP3-F1
#
_cell.length_a   1.000
_cell.length_b   1.000
_cell.length_c   1.000
_cell.angle_alpha   90.00
_cell.angle_beta   90.00
_cell.angle_gamma   90.00
#
_symmetry.space_group_name_H-M   'P 1'
#
loop_
_entity.id
_entity.type
_entity.pdbx_description
1 polymer ?
#
loop_
_entity_poly.entity_id
_entity_poly.type
_entity_poly.pdbx_seq_one_letter_code
_entity_poly.pdbx_strand_id
1 'polypeptide(L)'
;MPIINMLGELVGPVFTCLQESKGRLGPRIQKSIYKAKNIHFTCSKSGKLIKSHIQYWAEKVLRPSVSDNCLLLLDSWSGQTDPDIYNEIFTGNIKCEQLQISPKTIGDIQPLDQYFFRQWKYFKQRICDRLAIDEIDIDITNEGTYSTDNLRLSSYFSH
;
A
#
# COMPACT_ATOMS: atom_id res chain seq x y z
N MET A 1 -1.64 0.01 0.06
CA MET A 1 -2.93 -0.38 -0.53
C MET A 1 -2.67 -1.23 -1.76
N PRO A 2 -2.46 -2.54 -1.54
CA PRO A 2 -2.36 -3.53 -2.61
C PRO A 2 -3.74 -3.76 -3.26
N ILE A 3 -3.74 -4.29 -4.48
CA ILE A 3 -4.92 -4.80 -5.17
C ILE A 3 -4.66 -6.27 -5.45
N ILE A 4 -5.64 -7.12 -5.20
CA ILE A 4 -5.59 -8.54 -5.52
C ILE A 4 -6.75 -8.86 -6.46
N ASN A 5 -6.49 -9.58 -7.55
CA ASN A 5 -7.53 -10.05 -8.47
C ASN A 5 -8.15 -11.38 -8.00
N MET A 6 -9.15 -11.87 -8.72
CA MET A 6 -9.81 -13.15 -8.42
C MET A 6 -8.90 -14.38 -8.58
N LEU A 7 -7.77 -14.25 -9.30
CA LEU A 7 -6.77 -15.31 -9.41
C LEU A 7 -5.81 -15.32 -8.20
N GLY A 8 -5.97 -14.38 -7.26
CA GLY A 8 -5.08 -14.24 -6.11
C GLY A 8 -3.78 -13.52 -6.40
N GLU A 9 -3.67 -12.87 -7.56
CA GLU A 9 -2.47 -12.16 -7.99
C GLU A 9 -2.51 -10.70 -7.57
N LEU A 10 -1.36 -10.15 -7.17
CA LEU A 10 -1.23 -8.71 -6.99
C LEU A 10 -1.27 -8.01 -8.35
N VAL A 11 -2.13 -7.00 -8.46
CA VAL A 11 -2.28 -6.22 -9.70
C VAL A 11 -1.85 -4.79 -9.48
N GLY A 12 -1.02 -4.28 -10.39
CA GLY A 12 -0.49 -2.92 -10.33
C GLY A 12 0.52 -2.71 -9.20
N PRO A 13 1.07 -1.49 -9.11
CA PRO A 13 1.97 -1.12 -8.02
C PRO A 13 1.22 -0.98 -6.69
N VAL A 14 1.86 -1.34 -5.58
CA VAL A 14 1.31 -1.13 -4.24
C VAL A 14 1.33 0.36 -3.90
N PHE A 15 0.18 0.92 -3.54
CA PHE A 15 0.08 2.33 -3.19
C PHE A 15 0.36 2.60 -1.71
N THR A 16 1.36 3.41 -1.38
CA THR A 16 1.79 3.63 0.00
C THR A 16 1.79 5.11 0.38
N CYS A 17 1.31 5.46 1.57
CA CYS A 17 1.37 6.82 2.09
C CYS A 17 2.43 6.90 3.19
N LEU A 18 3.47 7.69 2.96
CA LEU A 18 4.53 7.92 3.95
C LEU A 18 4.14 9.06 4.90
N GLN A 19 4.55 8.97 6.16
CA GLN A 19 4.37 10.05 7.12
C GLN A 19 5.52 11.06 6.98
N GLU A 20 5.18 12.30 6.65
CA GLU A 20 6.13 13.41 6.51
C GLU A 20 5.64 14.62 7.29
N SER A 21 6.47 15.20 8.16
CA SER A 21 6.09 16.32 9.05
C SER A 21 5.41 17.49 8.33
N LYS A 22 5.82 17.78 7.08
CA LYS A 22 5.27 18.86 6.25
C LYS A 22 4.18 18.38 5.27
N GLY A 23 3.86 17.08 5.25
CA GLY A 23 2.94 16.46 4.30
C GLY A 23 3.47 16.43 2.86
N ARG A 24 4.78 16.64 2.69
CA ARG A 24 5.49 16.60 1.41
C ARG A 24 6.90 16.06 1.64
N LEU A 25 7.41 15.31 0.68
CA LEU A 25 8.79 14.82 0.74
C LEU A 25 9.78 15.98 0.76
N GLY A 26 10.73 15.93 1.69
CA GLY A 26 11.82 16.89 1.73
C GLY A 26 12.76 16.74 0.51
N PRO A 27 13.46 17.82 0.11
CA PRO A 27 14.38 17.77 -1.05
C PRO A 27 15.49 16.72 -0.93
N ARG A 28 15.90 16.36 0.29
CA ARG A 28 16.89 15.30 0.54
C ARG A 28 16.29 13.92 0.26
N ILE A 29 15.14 13.62 0.88
CA ILE A 29 14.43 12.35 0.70
C ILE A 29 14.05 12.14 -0.76
N GLN A 30 13.58 13.17 -1.45
CA GLN A 30 13.23 13.06 -2.88
C GLN A 30 14.41 12.64 -3.77
N LYS A 31 15.65 12.95 -3.37
CA LYS A 31 16.89 12.55 -4.07
C LYS A 31 17.38 11.15 -3.67
N SER A 32 17.19 10.74 -2.43
CA SER A 32 17.72 9.47 -1.89
C SER A 32 16.71 8.33 -1.84
N ILE A 33 15.40 8.61 -1.96
CA ILE A 33 14.36 7.60 -1.81
C ILE A 33 14.48 6.56 -2.92
N TYR A 34 14.49 5.29 -2.52
CA TYR A 34 14.47 4.18 -3.45
C TYR A 34 13.11 4.13 -4.16
N LYS A 35 13.13 4.22 -5.49
CA LYS A 35 11.94 4.19 -6.34
C LYS A 35 11.76 2.78 -6.91
N ALA A 36 11.13 1.92 -6.13
CA ALA A 36 10.76 0.58 -6.58
C ALA A 36 9.70 0.68 -7.69
N LYS A 37 9.85 -0.10 -8.77
CA LYS A 37 8.90 -0.09 -9.91
C LYS A 37 7.50 -0.54 -9.52
N ASN A 38 7.38 -1.35 -8.49
CA ASN A 38 6.15 -1.95 -7.99
C ASN A 38 5.55 -1.20 -6.77
N ILE A 39 6.06 -0.01 -6.45
CA ILE A 39 5.54 0.82 -5.35
C ILE A 39 5.22 2.20 -5.90
N HIS A 40 3.99 2.64 -5.69
CA HIS A 40 3.58 4.01 -5.96
C HIS A 40 3.37 4.72 -4.63
N PHE A 41 4.22 5.67 -4.26
CA PHE A 41 4.10 6.32 -2.95
C PHE A 41 3.58 7.75 -3.05
N THR A 42 2.86 8.16 -2.01
CA THR A 42 2.53 9.55 -1.67
C THR A 42 3.00 9.82 -0.24
N CYS A 43 2.73 11.00 0.29
CA CYS A 43 2.99 11.32 1.69
C CYS A 43 1.91 12.23 2.29
N SER A 44 1.73 12.14 3.60
CA SER A 44 0.83 12.99 4.37
C SER A 44 1.41 13.28 5.75
N LYS A 45 0.86 14.27 6.47
CA LYS A 45 1.35 14.62 7.81
C LYS A 45 1.22 13.49 8.83
N SER A 46 0.21 12.64 8.67
CA SER A 46 -0.12 11.55 9.59
C SER A 46 0.23 10.16 9.04
N GLY A 47 0.69 10.06 7.79
CA GLY A 47 0.80 8.79 7.05
C GLY A 47 -0.55 8.17 6.68
N LYS A 48 -1.67 8.76 7.13
CA LYS A 48 -3.02 8.26 6.82
C LYS A 48 -3.47 8.71 5.43
N LEU A 49 -4.29 7.85 4.81
CA LEU A 49 -4.97 8.17 3.56
C LEU A 49 -6.17 9.08 3.82
N ILE A 50 -6.49 9.93 2.84
CA ILE A 50 -7.67 10.79 2.83
C ILE A 50 -8.31 10.65 1.45
N LYS A 51 -9.51 11.21 1.26
CA LYS A 51 -10.27 11.11 0.01
C LYS A 51 -9.44 11.44 -1.25
N SER A 52 -8.67 12.53 -1.23
CA SER A 52 -7.83 12.90 -2.39
C SER A 52 -6.71 11.90 -2.68
N HIS A 53 -6.19 11.20 -1.66
CA HIS A 53 -5.23 10.12 -1.88
C HIS A 53 -5.88 8.91 -2.53
N ILE A 54 -7.16 8.64 -2.22
CA ILE A 54 -7.93 7.56 -2.85
C ILE A 54 -8.27 7.90 -4.29
N GLN A 55 -8.66 9.14 -4.58
CA GLN A 55 -8.82 9.61 -5.97
C GLN A 55 -7.51 9.45 -6.76
N TYR A 56 -6.39 9.88 -6.19
CA TYR A 56 -5.08 9.74 -6.81
C TYR A 56 -4.69 8.27 -7.03
N TRP A 57 -4.95 7.39 -6.05
CA TRP A 57 -4.75 5.96 -6.22
C TRP A 57 -5.64 5.38 -7.32
N ALA A 58 -6.92 5.74 -7.34
CA ALA A 58 -7.86 5.22 -8.33
C ALA A 58 -7.42 5.62 -9.75
N GLU A 59 -6.94 6.86 -9.92
CA GLU A 59 -6.51 7.39 -11.21
C GLU A 59 -5.15 6.80 -11.65
N LYS A 60 -4.17 6.75 -10.76
CA LYS A 60 -2.78 6.41 -11.12
C LYS A 60 -2.43 4.94 -10.97
N VAL A 61 -3.21 4.18 -10.19
CA VAL A 61 -2.92 2.79 -9.86
C VAL A 61 -4.04 1.89 -10.31
N LEU A 62 -5.27 2.10 -9.83
CA LEU A 62 -6.38 1.18 -10.12
C LEU A 62 -6.77 1.22 -11.60
N ARG A 63 -7.06 2.40 -12.16
CA ARG A 63 -7.55 2.53 -13.54
C ARG A 63 -6.59 1.98 -14.60
N PRO A 64 -5.26 2.19 -14.52
CA PRO A 64 -4.30 1.56 -15.44
C PRO A 64 -4.13 0.05 -15.23
N SER A 65 -4.51 -0.47 -14.06
CA SER A 65 -4.41 -1.90 -13.71
C SER A 65 -5.57 -2.73 -14.22
N VAL A 66 -6.56 -2.11 -14.87
CA VAL A 66 -7.81 -2.73 -15.30
C VAL A 66 -8.00 -2.49 -16.80
N SER A 67 -8.17 -3.57 -17.56
CA SER A 67 -8.33 -3.56 -19.02
C SER A 67 -9.79 -3.66 -19.51
N ASP A 68 -10.71 -4.11 -18.65
CA ASP A 68 -12.13 -4.31 -18.96
C ASP A 68 -12.98 -3.98 -17.73
N ASN A 69 -14.30 -4.02 -17.84
CA ASN A 69 -15.23 -3.83 -16.73
C ASN A 69 -14.81 -4.67 -15.51
N CYS A 70 -14.83 -4.05 -14.34
CA CYS A 70 -14.40 -4.70 -13.11
C CYS A 70 -15.37 -4.46 -11.97
N LEU A 71 -15.33 -5.40 -11.01
CA LEU A 71 -15.98 -5.27 -9.72
C LEU A 71 -14.90 -5.02 -8.66
N LEU A 72 -14.96 -3.87 -7.98
CA LEU A 72 -14.07 -3.49 -6.92
C LEU A 72 -14.71 -3.75 -5.56
N LEU A 73 -14.14 -4.71 -4.82
CA LEU A 73 -14.50 -4.98 -3.44
C LEU A 73 -13.71 -4.07 -2.51
N LEU A 74 -14.40 -3.16 -1.83
CA LEU A 74 -13.82 -2.16 -0.94
C LEU A 74 -13.95 -2.56 0.52
N ASP A 75 -13.04 -2.04 1.33
CA ASP A 75 -13.17 -2.06 2.78
C ASP A 75 -14.28 -1.10 3.24
N SER A 76 -14.78 -1.31 4.45
CA SER A 76 -15.80 -0.48 5.09
C SER A 76 -15.27 0.85 5.63
N TRP A 77 -14.33 1.48 4.92
CA TRP A 77 -13.77 2.77 5.29
C TRP A 77 -14.38 3.91 4.47
N SER A 78 -14.97 4.89 5.15
CA SER A 78 -15.72 5.99 4.53
C SER A 78 -14.93 6.83 3.52
N GLY A 79 -13.60 6.83 3.59
CA GLY A 79 -12.73 7.50 2.61
C GLY A 79 -12.68 6.83 1.24
N GLN A 80 -13.14 5.58 1.13
CA GLN A 80 -13.14 4.78 -0.10
C GLN A 80 -14.52 4.58 -0.71
N THR A 81 -15.59 4.79 0.05
CA THR A 81 -16.95 4.39 -0.33
C THR A 81 -17.70 5.41 -1.17
N ASP A 82 -17.04 6.49 -1.59
CA ASP A 82 -17.64 7.49 -2.46
C ASP A 82 -17.63 7.00 -3.92
N PRO A 83 -18.80 6.67 -4.51
CA PRO A 83 -18.88 6.16 -5.88
C PRO A 83 -18.44 7.19 -6.93
N ASP A 84 -18.59 8.48 -6.63
CA ASP A 84 -18.30 9.56 -7.59
C ASP A 84 -16.81 9.55 -7.98
N ILE A 85 -15.92 9.20 -7.04
CA ILE A 85 -14.49 9.05 -7.30
C ILE A 85 -14.24 8.09 -8.46
N TYR A 86 -14.92 6.94 -8.45
CA TYR A 86 -14.69 5.90 -9.45
C TYR A 86 -15.44 6.21 -10.73
N ASN A 87 -16.65 6.74 -10.66
CA ASN A 87 -17.45 7.11 -11.84
C ASN A 87 -16.76 8.20 -12.67
N GLU A 88 -16.09 9.17 -12.03
CA GLU A 88 -15.33 10.21 -12.72
C GLU A 88 -14.07 9.65 -13.42
N ILE A 89 -13.46 8.60 -12.88
CA ILE A 89 -12.20 8.02 -13.38
C ILE A 89 -12.46 6.94 -14.44
N PHE A 90 -13.49 6.12 -14.23
CA PHE A 90 -13.91 5.04 -15.10
C PHE A 90 -14.96 5.55 -16.08
N THR A 91 -14.51 6.34 -17.05
CA THR A 91 -15.33 6.89 -18.13
C THR A 91 -15.18 6.08 -19.43
N GLY A 92 -16.20 6.15 -20.29
CA GLY A 92 -16.21 5.47 -21.58
C GLY A 92 -16.63 4.00 -21.49
N ASN A 93 -15.82 3.10 -22.07
CA ASN A 93 -16.18 1.69 -22.25
C ASN A 93 -15.84 0.79 -21.06
N ILE A 94 -15.05 1.29 -20.10
CA ILE A 94 -14.64 0.52 -18.93
C ILE A 94 -15.35 1.09 -17.72
N LYS A 95 -16.16 0.25 -17.07
CA LYS A 95 -16.89 0.54 -15.85
C LYS A 95 -16.24 -0.15 -14.67
N CYS A 96 -16.25 0.51 -13.52
CA CYS A 96 -15.92 -0.08 -12.24
C CYS A 96 -17.20 -0.09 -11.43
N GLU A 97 -17.67 -1.27 -11.02
CA GLU A 97 -18.74 -1.42 -10.04
C GLU A 97 -18.11 -1.53 -8.66
N GLN A 98 -18.68 -0.90 -7.64
CA GLN A 98 -18.17 -0.97 -6.26
C GLN A 98 -19.11 -1.80 -5.39
N LEU A 99 -18.55 -2.74 -4.64
CA LEU A 99 -19.24 -3.37 -3.53
C LEU A 99 -18.41 -3.21 -2.26
N GLN A 100 -19.08 -3.11 -1.12
CA GLN A 100 -18.44 -2.92 0.17
C GLN A 100 -18.52 -4.21 0.99
N ILE A 101 -17.39 -4.63 1.52
CA ILE A 101 -17.31 -5.73 2.49
C ILE A 101 -17.87 -5.23 3.82
N SER A 102 -18.79 -5.97 4.44
CA SER A 102 -19.39 -5.59 5.71
C SER A 102 -18.32 -5.39 6.81
N PRO A 103 -18.41 -4.33 7.65
CA PRO A 103 -17.35 -3.99 8.61
C PRO A 103 -17.05 -5.09 9.62
N LYS A 104 -18.02 -5.95 9.90
CA LYS A 104 -17.91 -7.01 10.92
C LYS A 104 -17.35 -8.33 10.39
N THR A 105 -17.09 -8.43 9.09
CA THR A 105 -16.65 -9.66 8.43
C THR A 105 -15.26 -9.54 7.81
N ILE A 106 -14.57 -8.41 7.99
CA ILE A 106 -13.27 -8.14 7.37
C ILE A 106 -12.27 -9.26 7.70
N GLY A 107 -12.19 -9.63 8.98
CA GLY A 107 -11.33 -10.70 9.49
C GLY A 107 -11.74 -12.12 9.08
N ASP A 108 -12.80 -12.29 8.30
CA ASP A 108 -13.27 -13.59 7.83
C ASP A 108 -13.23 -13.68 6.29
N ILE A 109 -13.64 -12.61 5.60
CA ILE A 109 -13.90 -12.65 4.15
C ILE A 109 -13.02 -11.73 3.32
N GLN A 110 -12.31 -10.76 3.91
CA GLN A 110 -11.48 -9.85 3.13
C GLN A 110 -10.19 -10.57 2.67
N PRO A 111 -9.97 -10.77 1.35
CA PRO A 111 -8.86 -11.59 0.87
C PRO A 111 -7.48 -11.04 1.23
N LEU A 112 -7.34 -9.71 1.23
CA LEU A 112 -6.10 -9.05 1.61
C LEU A 112 -5.72 -9.34 3.06
N ASP A 113 -6.65 -9.23 4.00
CA ASP A 113 -6.39 -9.51 5.41
C ASP A 113 -6.16 -10.99 5.70
N GLN A 114 -6.94 -11.88 5.10
CA GLN A 114 -6.85 -13.32 5.34
C GLN A 114 -5.60 -13.96 4.75
N TYR A 115 -5.21 -13.53 3.56
CA TYR A 115 -4.15 -14.20 2.81
C TYR A 115 -2.91 -13.31 2.70
N PHE A 116 -3.01 -12.16 2.05
CA PHE A 116 -1.85 -11.34 1.71
C PHE A 116 -1.14 -10.76 2.95
N PHE A 117 -1.86 -10.00 3.78
CA PHE A 117 -1.28 -9.36 4.96
C PHE A 117 -0.91 -10.35 6.05
N ARG A 118 -1.60 -11.50 6.15
CA ARG A 118 -1.22 -12.57 7.07
C ARG A 118 0.17 -13.12 6.73
N GLN A 119 0.44 -13.41 5.45
CA GLN A 119 1.76 -13.86 5.01
C GLN A 119 2.84 -12.81 5.25
N TRP A 120 2.52 -11.54 4.96
CA TRP A 120 3.44 -10.42 5.23
C TRP A 120 3.80 -10.30 6.71
N LYS A 121 2.81 -10.44 7.62
CA LYS A 121 3.04 -10.41 9.07
C LYS A 121 4.00 -11.52 9.51
N TYR A 122 3.82 -12.75 9.02
CA TYR A 122 4.73 -13.84 9.32
C TYR A 122 6.14 -13.59 8.78
N PHE A 123 6.25 -13.07 7.56
CA PHE A 123 7.54 -12.73 6.98
C PHE A 123 8.27 -11.64 7.78
N LYS A 124 7.58 -10.55 8.13
CA LYS A 124 8.10 -9.47 8.99
C LYS A 124 8.56 -10.03 10.33
N GLN A 125 7.76 -10.89 10.97
CA GLN A 125 8.11 -11.50 12.25
C GLN A 125 9.41 -12.29 12.16
N ARG A 126 9.60 -13.11 11.12
CA ARG A 126 10.84 -13.90 10.95
C ARG A 126 12.07 -13.02 10.77
N ILE A 127 11.94 -11.87 10.11
CA ILE A 127 13.03 -10.89 10.03
C ILE A 127 13.33 -10.31 11.41
N CYS A 128 12.30 -9.86 12.14
CA CYS A 128 12.46 -9.34 13.50
C CYS A 128 13.16 -10.34 14.42
N ASP A 129 12.71 -11.59 14.40
CA ASP A 129 13.29 -12.67 15.21
C ASP A 129 14.76 -12.88 14.88
N ARG A 130 15.12 -12.82 13.59
CA ARG A 130 16.52 -13.00 13.18
C ARG A 130 17.40 -11.83 13.60
N LEU A 131 16.93 -10.59 13.43
CA LEU A 131 17.66 -9.41 13.89
C LEU A 131 17.91 -9.46 15.40
N ALA A 132 16.91 -9.91 16.18
CA ALA A 132 17.03 -10.06 17.62
C ALA A 132 18.06 -11.14 18.01
N ILE A 133 18.04 -12.29 17.33
CA ILE A 133 19.01 -13.38 17.57
C ILE A 133 20.44 -12.95 17.24
N ASP A 134 20.60 -12.15 16.19
CA ASP A 134 21.90 -11.68 15.72
C ASP A 134 22.37 -10.41 16.43
N GLU A 135 21.58 -9.90 17.38
CA GLU A 135 21.83 -8.65 18.11
C GLU A 135 22.07 -7.45 17.16
N ILE A 136 21.38 -7.45 16.01
CA ILE A 136 21.47 -6.39 15.02
C ILE A 136 20.50 -5.27 15.41
N ASP A 137 21.04 -4.10 15.78
CA ASP A 137 20.27 -2.93 16.18
C ASP A 137 19.66 -2.19 14.97
N ILE A 138 18.59 -2.76 14.42
CA ILE A 138 17.75 -2.14 13.38
C ILE A 138 16.29 -2.18 13.83
N ASP A 139 15.69 -1.00 14.01
CA ASP A 139 14.25 -0.88 14.29
C ASP A 139 13.42 -1.00 13.00
N ILE A 140 12.76 -2.15 12.84
CA ILE A 140 11.78 -2.43 11.78
C ILE A 140 10.33 -2.44 12.31
N THR A 141 10.12 -2.06 13.58
CA THR A 141 8.83 -2.18 14.27
C THR A 141 7.96 -0.95 14.11
N ASN A 142 8.54 0.24 13.91
CA ASN A 142 7.80 1.48 13.74
C ASN A 142 7.19 1.63 12.33
N GLU A 143 5.88 1.44 12.22
CA GLU A 143 5.10 1.58 10.97
C GLU A 143 5.01 3.02 10.42
N GLY A 144 5.70 4.00 11.03
CA GLY A 144 5.61 5.42 10.71
C GLY A 144 6.93 6.20 10.55
N THR A 145 8.11 5.59 10.76
CA THR A 145 9.39 6.30 10.66
C THR A 145 10.47 5.43 10.02
N TYR A 146 10.55 5.47 8.70
CA TYR A 146 11.81 5.14 8.02
C TYR A 146 12.71 6.37 8.13
N SER A 147 13.47 6.47 9.22
CA SER A 147 14.67 7.31 9.19
C SER A 147 15.67 6.64 8.27
N THR A 148 15.91 7.24 7.10
CA THR A 148 16.90 6.76 6.12
C THR A 148 18.34 6.81 6.65
N ASP A 149 18.56 7.35 7.84
CA ASP A 149 19.90 7.55 8.39
C ASP A 149 20.55 6.26 8.90
N ASN A 150 19.80 5.17 9.11
CA ASN A 150 20.33 3.89 9.62
C ASN A 150 20.34 2.72 8.61
N LEU A 151 19.82 2.90 7.40
CA LEU A 151 19.89 1.85 6.36
C LEU A 151 21.17 1.97 5.54
N ARG A 152 22.32 1.70 6.17
CA ARG A 152 23.49 1.21 5.44
C ARG A 152 23.35 -0.31 5.33
N LEU A 153 22.70 -0.77 4.27
CA LEU A 153 22.90 -2.14 3.80
C LEU A 153 24.33 -2.20 3.25
N SER A 154 25.30 -2.51 4.11
CA SER A 154 26.59 -2.97 3.65
C SER A 154 26.40 -4.32 2.96
N SER A 155 26.98 -4.41 1.77
CA SER A 155 27.16 -5.59 0.92
C SER A 155 27.28 -6.90 1.69
N TYR A 156 26.20 -7.69 1.73
CA TYR A 156 26.22 -9.10 2.14
C TYR A 156 25.54 -10.04 1.11
N PHE A 157 25.40 -9.59 -0.13
CA PHE A 157 25.18 -10.50 -1.26
C PHE A 157 26.40 -10.48 -2.17
N SER A 158 27.42 -11.20 -1.74
CA SER A 158 28.49 -11.71 -2.58
C SER A 158 28.86 -13.06 -2.00
N HIS A 159 28.23 -14.11 -2.53
CA HIS A 159 28.79 -15.44 -2.84
C HIS A 159 27.71 -16.23 -3.58
#